data_AF-A0A4Y2ALZ7-F1
#
_entry.id   AF-A0A4Y2ALZ7-F1
#
_cell.length_a   1.000
_cell.length_b   1.000
_cell.length_c   1.000
_cell.angle_alpha   90.00
_cell.angle_beta   90.00
_cell.angle_gamma   90.00
#
_symmetry.space_group_name_H-M   'P 1'
#
loop_
_entity.id
_entity.type
_entity.pdbx_description
1 polymer ?
#
loop_
_entity_poly.entity_id
_entity_poly.type
_entity_poly.pdbx_seq_one_letter_code
_entity_poly.pdbx_strand_id
1 'polypeptide(L)'
;MSGEWDGQKYYSPAEWMKGEWNIFFFYELMKLGENACLKFCLDNGLLAKWYECPVCGERMKLVDRDGTKVGKVWSCRKRGVNAHQIKRAVRKGFRTAI
;
A
#
# COMPACT_ATOMS: atom_id res chain seq x y z
N MET A 1 -8.62 12.01 15.03
CA MET A 1 -9.80 12.00 14.15
C MET A 1 -10.00 10.61 13.57
N SER A 2 -11.22 10.10 13.70
CA SER A 2 -11.69 8.91 12.98
C SER A 2 -11.95 9.25 11.51
N GLY A 3 -11.60 8.36 10.59
CA GLY A 3 -11.98 8.47 9.17
C GLY A 3 -12.81 7.28 8.72
N GLU A 4 -13.48 7.41 7.58
CA GLU A 4 -14.24 6.34 6.90
C GLU A 4 -13.70 6.06 5.50
N TRP A 5 -13.50 4.78 5.18
CA TRP A 5 -12.88 4.25 3.96
C TRP A 5 -13.53 2.90 3.76
N ASP A 6 -14.19 2.76 2.61
CA ASP A 6 -14.94 1.56 2.27
C ASP A 6 -15.98 1.15 3.34
N GLY A 7 -16.59 2.14 4.01
CA GLY A 7 -17.62 1.93 5.04
C GLY A 7 -17.10 1.46 6.41
N GLN A 8 -15.79 1.31 6.59
CA GLN A 8 -15.19 1.01 7.89
C GLN A 8 -14.66 2.28 8.56
N LYS A 9 -15.06 2.50 9.82
CA LYS A 9 -14.45 3.50 10.70
C LYS A 9 -13.07 3.03 11.15
N TYR A 10 -12.04 3.82 10.87
CA TYR A 10 -10.71 3.61 11.42
C TYR A 10 -10.33 4.76 12.33
N TYR A 11 -9.73 4.40 13.44
CA TYR A 11 -8.99 5.32 14.28
C TYR A 11 -7.61 5.47 13.65
N SER A 12 -7.20 6.71 13.33
CA SER A 12 -5.83 6.99 12.91
C SER A 12 -4.87 6.62 14.05
N PRO A 13 -4.10 5.52 13.94
CA PRO A 13 -3.17 5.14 15.01
C PRO A 13 -2.05 6.18 15.17
N ALA A 14 -1.82 6.99 14.12
CA ALA A 14 -0.80 8.03 14.07
C ALA A 14 -1.02 9.18 15.08
N GLU A 15 -2.22 9.34 15.65
CA GLU A 15 -2.47 10.39 16.64
C GLU A 15 -2.37 9.92 18.10
N TRP A 16 -2.53 8.62 18.39
CA TRP A 16 -2.41 8.07 19.76
C TRP A 16 -0.97 7.80 20.19
N MET A 17 -0.05 7.71 19.23
CA MET A 17 1.37 7.42 19.48
C MET A 17 2.26 8.34 18.63
N LYS A 18 2.10 9.65 18.82
CA LYS A 18 2.98 10.67 18.20
C LYS A 18 4.44 10.36 18.54
N GLY A 19 5.16 9.71 17.63
CA GLY A 19 6.63 9.64 17.63
C GLY A 19 7.26 8.25 17.84
N GLU A 20 6.54 7.26 18.38
CA GLU A 20 7.12 5.94 18.66
C GLU A 20 6.26 4.83 18.04
N TRP A 21 6.69 4.33 16.88
CA TRP A 21 6.15 3.09 16.32
C TRP A 21 6.67 1.89 17.12
N ASN A 22 6.10 1.67 18.31
CA ASN A 22 6.46 0.58 19.20
C ASN A 22 5.67 -0.71 18.88
N ILE A 23 5.96 -1.80 19.60
CA ILE A 23 5.31 -3.09 19.34
C ILE A 23 3.78 -3.06 19.55
N PHE A 24 3.28 -2.28 20.52
CA PHE A 24 1.85 -2.16 20.79
C PHE A 24 1.12 -1.43 19.65
N PHE A 25 1.76 -0.40 19.07
CA PHE A 25 1.28 0.28 17.88
C PHE A 25 1.02 -0.72 16.74
N PHE A 26 2.04 -1.52 16.41
CA PHE A 26 1.92 -2.48 15.31
C PHE A 26 0.91 -3.58 15.61
N TYR A 27 0.79 -4.00 16.87
CA TYR A 27 -0.20 -4.97 17.30
C TYR A 27 -1.63 -4.47 17.08
N GLU A 28 -1.95 -3.24 17.51
CA GLU A 28 -3.27 -2.64 17.27
C GLU A 28 -3.51 -2.36 15.78
N LEU A 29 -2.50 -1.89 15.05
CA LEU A 29 -2.60 -1.68 13.61
C LEU A 29 -2.93 -2.99 12.86
N MET A 30 -2.30 -4.12 13.23
CA MET A 30 -2.59 -5.42 12.62
C MET A 30 -4.01 -5.90 12.88
N LYS A 31 -4.61 -5.59 14.04
CA LYS A 31 -6.02 -5.92 14.34
C LYS A 31 -7.01 -5.19 13.43
N LEU A 32 -6.66 -4.02 12.92
CA LEU A 32 -7.48 -3.27 11.96
C LEU A 32 -7.46 -3.89 10.55
N GLY A 33 -6.58 -4.87 10.32
CA GLY A 33 -6.49 -5.64 9.08
C GLY A 33 -5.49 -5.08 8.05
N GLU A 34 -5.27 -5.86 6.99
CA GLU A 34 -4.21 -5.61 5.99
C GLU A 34 -4.36 -4.26 5.28
N ASN A 35 -5.58 -3.81 5.01
CA ASN A 35 -5.84 -2.53 4.35
C ASN A 35 -5.41 -1.34 5.23
N ALA A 36 -5.63 -1.41 6.55
CA ALA A 36 -5.19 -0.38 7.48
C ALA A 36 -3.66 -0.33 7.57
N CYS A 37 -3.01 -1.48 7.68
CA CYS A 37 -1.55 -1.60 7.63
C CYS A 37 -0.97 -1.00 6.34
N LEU A 38 -1.57 -1.34 5.19
CA LEU A 38 -1.13 -0.88 3.89
C LEU A 38 -1.25 0.64 3.75
N LYS A 39 -2.39 1.21 4.17
CA LYS A 39 -2.61 2.65 4.18
C LYS A 39 -1.58 3.36 5.06
N PHE A 40 -1.37 2.87 6.28
CA PHE A 40 -0.34 3.42 7.17
C PHE A 40 1.05 3.44 6.52
N CYS A 41 1.44 2.33 5.89
CA CYS A 41 2.72 2.21 5.20
C CYS A 41 2.86 3.16 4.01
N LEU A 42 1.80 3.38 3.22
CA LEU A 42 1.79 4.32 2.09
C LEU A 42 1.86 5.78 2.56
N ASP A 43 1.09 6.14 3.57
CA ASP A 43 1.01 7.51 4.10
C ASP A 43 2.34 7.93 4.73
N ASN A 44 3.02 7.01 5.42
CA ASN A 44 4.32 7.25 6.08
C ASN A 44 5.54 7.01 5.17
N GLY A 45 5.33 6.73 3.88
CA GLY A 45 6.41 6.51 2.93
C GLY A 45 7.26 5.26 3.21
N LEU A 46 6.72 4.30 3.96
CA LEU A 46 7.35 3.00 4.21
C LEU A 46 7.31 2.12 2.96
N LEU A 47 6.33 2.33 2.10
CA LEU A 47 6.20 1.70 0.79
C LEU A 47 6.25 2.76 -0.31
N ALA A 48 6.73 2.35 -1.49
CA ALA A 48 6.64 3.19 -2.68
C ALA A 48 5.16 3.52 -2.98
N LYS A 49 4.84 4.80 -3.19
CA LYS A 49 3.47 5.27 -3.45
C LYS A 49 2.96 4.92 -4.84
N TRP A 50 3.87 4.63 -5.77
CA TRP A 50 3.56 4.26 -7.14
C TRP A 50 4.77 3.66 -7.85
N TYR A 51 4.50 2.98 -8.96
CA TYR A 51 5.47 2.53 -9.94
C TYR A 51 4.96 2.87 -11.33
N GLU A 52 5.87 3.13 -12.25
CA GLU A 52 5.56 3.21 -13.68
C GLU A 52 5.77 1.86 -14.36
N CYS A 53 4.87 1.52 -15.28
CA CYS A 53 5.02 0.36 -16.14
C CYS A 53 6.19 0.61 -17.10
N PRO A 54 7.20 -0.28 -17.16
CA PRO A 54 8.34 -0.10 -18.07
C PRO A 54 7.96 -0.24 -19.55
N VAL A 55 6.77 -0.77 -19.86
CA VAL A 55 6.30 -0.99 -21.24
C VAL A 55 5.51 0.18 -21.77
N CYS A 56 4.62 0.78 -20.97
CA CYS A 56 3.72 1.84 -21.42
C CYS A 56 3.85 3.17 -20.66
N GLY A 57 4.70 3.25 -19.63
CA GLY A 57 4.85 4.44 -18.79
C GLY A 57 3.66 4.74 -17.89
N GLU A 58 2.57 3.96 -17.96
CA GLU A 58 1.40 4.20 -17.12
C GLU A 58 1.67 3.81 -15.66
N ARG A 59 1.05 4.56 -14.74
CA ARG A 59 1.11 4.26 -13.30
C ARG A 59 0.48 2.90 -13.02
N MET A 60 1.26 2.01 -12.41
CA MET A 60 0.81 0.68 -11.97
C MET A 60 -0.23 0.81 -10.85
N LYS A 61 -1.21 -0.09 -10.84
CA LYS A 61 -2.23 -0.20 -9.80
C LYS A 61 -1.82 -1.22 -8.76
N LEU A 62 -2.07 -0.95 -7.49
CA LEU A 62 -1.87 -1.93 -6.43
C LEU A 62 -3.09 -2.85 -6.38
N VAL A 63 -2.88 -4.15 -6.59
CA VAL A 63 -3.94 -5.17 -6.64
C VAL A 63 -3.58 -6.35 -5.76
N ASP A 64 -4.57 -7.17 -5.44
CA ASP A 64 -4.32 -8.45 -4.77
C ASP A 64 -3.46 -9.35 -5.65
N ARG A 65 -2.55 -10.10 -5.03
CA ARG A 65 -1.76 -11.09 -5.73
C ARG A 65 -2.68 -12.22 -6.18
N ASP A 66 -2.67 -12.55 -7.48
CA ASP A 66 -3.56 -13.56 -8.07
C ASP A 66 -3.66 -14.84 -7.22
N GLY A 67 -4.90 -15.24 -6.90
CA GLY A 67 -5.20 -16.48 -6.19
C GLY A 67 -5.05 -16.41 -4.66
N THR A 68 -4.59 -15.30 -4.10
CA THR A 68 -4.44 -15.13 -2.65
C THR A 68 -5.04 -13.81 -2.17
N LYS A 69 -5.88 -13.85 -1.13
CA LYS A 69 -6.27 -12.64 -0.39
C LYS A 69 -5.12 -12.02 0.41
N VAL A 70 -3.97 -12.69 0.43
CA VAL A 70 -2.80 -12.32 1.20
C VAL A 70 -1.77 -11.68 0.28
N GLY A 71 -1.46 -10.41 0.54
CA GLY A 71 -0.37 -9.70 -0.14
C GLY A 71 -0.81 -8.97 -1.40
N LYS A 72 -0.26 -7.76 -1.55
CA LYS A 72 -0.50 -6.86 -2.69
C LYS A 72 0.67 -6.87 -3.67
N VAL A 73 0.38 -6.63 -4.94
CA VAL A 73 1.37 -6.45 -6.01
C VAL A 73 1.01 -5.23 -6.86
N TRP A 74 2.04 -4.53 -7.34
CA TRP A 74 1.87 -3.52 -8.36
C TRP A 74 1.65 -4.21 -9.69
N SER A 75 0.58 -3.87 -10.39
CA SER A 75 0.16 -4.50 -11.64
C SER A 75 -0.16 -3.45 -12.70
N CYS A 76 0.35 -3.68 -13.90
CA CYS A 76 -0.11 -3.03 -15.12
C CYS A 76 -0.60 -4.11 -16.09
N ARG A 77 -1.88 -4.05 -16.47
CA ARG A 77 -2.49 -4.97 -17.41
C ARG A 77 -3.19 -4.20 -18.51
N LYS A 78 -2.69 -4.34 -19.74
CA LYS A 78 -3.27 -3.75 -20.95
C LYS A 78 -3.64 -4.86 -21.92
N ARG A 79 -4.80 -4.73 -22.58
CA ARG A 79 -5.28 -5.66 -23.63
C ARG A 79 -5.26 -4.94 -24.98
N GLY A 80 -5.17 -5.68 -26.08
CA GLY A 80 -5.14 -5.12 -27.44
C GLY A 80 -3.73 -4.80 -27.94
N VAL A 81 -3.57 -3.72 -28.72
CA VAL A 81 -2.25 -3.27 -29.22
C VAL A 81 -1.37 -2.88 -28.03
N ASN A 82 -0.12 -3.35 -28.02
CA ASN A 82 0.81 -3.26 -26.88
C ASN A 82 0.29 -3.96 -25.62
N ALA A 83 -0.43 -5.08 -25.77
CA ALA A 83 -0.85 -5.93 -24.65
C ALA A 83 0.34 -6.37 -23.80
N HIS A 84 0.19 -6.22 -22.49
CA HIS A 84 1.17 -6.69 -21.52
C HIS A 84 0.52 -6.92 -20.17
N GLN A 85 1.16 -7.76 -19.37
CA GLN A 85 0.83 -7.98 -17.97
C GLN A 85 2.13 -7.94 -17.17
N ILE A 86 2.40 -6.79 -16.57
CA ILE A 86 3.59 -6.57 -15.75
C ILE A 86 3.17 -6.55 -14.29
N LYS A 87 3.88 -7.32 -13.46
CA LYS A 87 3.72 -7.29 -12.00
C LYS A 87 5.05 -6.94 -11.33
N ARG A 88 4.98 -6.19 -10.24
CA ARG A 88 6.11 -5.90 -9.36
C ARG A 88 5.69 -6.14 -7.92
N ALA A 89 6.60 -6.72 -7.13
CA ALA A 89 6.41 -6.85 -5.70
C ALA A 89 6.33 -5.47 -5.04
N VAL A 90 5.57 -5.37 -3.95
CA VAL A 90 5.63 -4.22 -3.04
C VAL A 90 7.04 -4.17 -2.43
N ARG A 91 7.67 -3.00 -2.47
CA ARG A 91 9.01 -2.76 -1.91
C ARG A 91 9.01 -1.52 -1.02
N LYS A 92 9.98 -1.47 -0.11
CA LYS A 92 10.23 -0.31 0.75
C LYS A 92 10.34 0.95 -0.11
N GLY A 93 9.64 2.01 0.29
CA GLY A 93 9.77 3.31 -0.35
C GLY A 93 11.16 3.90 -0.08
N PHE A 94 11.78 4.50 -1.10
CA PHE A 94 12.92 5.38 -0.86
C PHE A 94 12.41 6.60 -0.09
N ARG A 95 12.86 6.79 1.15
CA ARG A 95 12.92 8.14 1.73
C ARG A 95 14.02 8.84 0.93
N THR A 96 13.66 9.82 0.11
CA THR A 96 14.64 10.73 -0.45
C THR A 96 15.39 11.34 0.73
N ALA A 97 16.67 10.98 0.89
CA ALA A 97 17.57 11.81 1.67
C ALA A 97 17.66 13.13 0.90
N ILE A 98 17.24 14.21 1.57
CA ILE A 98 17.49 15.58 1.12
C ILE A 98 18.99 15.83 1.28
#